data_AF-A0A9E2Z950-F1
#
_entry.id   AF-A0A9E2Z950-F1
#
_cell.length_a   1.000
_cell.length_b   1.000
_cell.length_c   1.000
_cell.angle_alpha   90.00
_cell.angle_beta   90.00
_cell.angle_gamma   90.00
#
_symmetry.space_group_name_H-M   'P 1'
#
loop_
_entity.id
_entity.type
_entity.pdbx_description
1 polymer ?
#
loop_
_entity_poly.entity_id
_entity_poly.type
_entity_poly.pdbx_seq_one_letter_code
_entity_poly.pdbx_strand_id
1 'polypeptide(L)'
;LPALGDSEFADAVFGWLDDVVMWLNYSYGWQEEQIIPACWQQHQGLACDLAAIAFGRLDAYNPPTPGYAGRWHSDLEDFYRRMITALGDAGRDCRRGAHTRPSEYALKAVQTTIMARR
;
A
#
# COMPACT_ATOMS: atom_id res chain seq x y z
N LEU A 1 10.38 -1.80 -5.23
CA LEU A 1 11.36 -2.89 -5.03
C LEU A 1 11.91 -3.33 -6.39
N PRO A 2 13.01 -2.75 -6.89
CA PRO A 2 13.71 -3.33 -8.04
C PRO A 2 14.74 -4.36 -7.55
N ALA A 3 14.72 -5.55 -8.16
CA ALA A 3 15.63 -6.69 -7.95
C ALA A 3 15.42 -7.52 -6.67
N LEU A 4 14.23 -8.14 -6.51
CA LEU A 4 14.17 -9.42 -5.79
C LEU A 4 14.70 -10.48 -6.76
N GLY A 5 15.94 -10.92 -6.53
CA GLY A 5 16.70 -11.80 -7.43
C GLY A 5 16.19 -13.22 -7.57
N ASP A 6 15.17 -13.62 -6.80
CA ASP A 6 14.51 -14.92 -6.89
C ASP A 6 12.99 -14.74 -6.83
N SER A 7 12.28 -15.24 -7.86
CA SER A 7 10.82 -15.10 -7.98
C SER A 7 10.07 -15.76 -6.83
N GLU A 8 10.59 -16.87 -6.30
CA GLU A 8 9.98 -17.59 -5.17
C GLU A 8 9.93 -16.73 -3.91
N PHE A 9 11.00 -15.99 -3.61
CA PHE A 9 11.02 -15.07 -2.47
C PHE A 9 10.05 -13.90 -2.68
N ALA A 10 10.00 -13.37 -3.89
CA ALA A 10 9.03 -12.34 -4.23
C ALA A 10 7.60 -12.84 -4.03
N ASP A 11 7.26 -14.02 -4.55
CA ASP A 11 5.93 -14.62 -4.43
C ASP A 11 5.54 -14.88 -2.98
N ALA A 12 6.49 -15.37 -2.15
CA ALA A 12 6.25 -15.57 -0.72
C ALA A 12 5.97 -14.24 0.00
N VAL A 13 6.71 -13.18 -0.31
CA VAL A 13 6.49 -11.85 0.27
C VAL A 13 5.14 -11.27 -0.18
N PHE A 14 4.80 -11.40 -1.46
CA PHE A 14 3.52 -10.91 -1.97
C PHE A 14 2.33 -11.67 -1.39
N GLY A 15 2.43 -13.00 -1.24
CA GLY A 15 1.40 -13.81 -0.59
C GLY A 15 1.23 -13.43 0.90
N TRP A 16 2.32 -13.21 1.62
CA TRP A 16 2.24 -12.71 2.99
C TRP A 16 1.59 -11.33 3.07
N LEU A 17 1.88 -10.44 2.12
CA LEU A 17 1.23 -9.13 2.06
C LEU A 17 -0.26 -9.21 1.72
N ASP A 18 -0.70 -10.20 0.94
CA ASP A 18 -2.14 -10.45 0.73
C ASP A 18 -2.85 -10.78 2.05
N ASP A 19 -2.22 -11.60 2.91
CA ASP A 19 -2.74 -11.90 4.25
C ASP A 19 -2.79 -10.64 5.14
N VAL A 20 -1.76 -9.79 5.08
CA VAL A 20 -1.72 -8.50 5.78
C VAL A 20 -2.87 -7.59 5.32
N VAL A 21 -3.08 -7.47 4.01
CA VAL A 21 -4.16 -6.65 3.43
C VAL A 21 -5.52 -7.15 3.88
N MET A 22 -5.75 -8.47 3.83
CA MET A 22 -6.98 -9.09 4.31
C MET A 22 -7.22 -8.76 5.80
N TRP A 23 -6.20 -8.91 6.64
CA TRP A 23 -6.29 -8.61 8.06
C TRP A 23 -6.56 -7.12 8.35
N LEU A 24 -5.88 -6.20 7.66
CA LEU A 24 -6.08 -4.76 7.82
C LEU A 24 -7.49 -4.34 7.39
N ASN A 25 -7.95 -4.81 6.23
CA ASN A 25 -9.30 -4.52 5.74
C ASN A 25 -10.37 -5.05 6.70
N TYR A 26 -10.18 -6.26 7.23
CA TYR A 26 -11.11 -6.85 8.21
C TYR A 26 -11.14 -6.07 9.53
N SER A 27 -9.97 -5.67 10.04
CA SER A 27 -9.83 -5.10 11.39
C SER A 27 -10.09 -3.59 11.43
N TYR A 28 -9.70 -2.86 10.39
CA TYR A 28 -9.65 -1.39 10.36
C TYR A 28 -10.31 -0.76 9.13
N GLY A 29 -10.88 -1.56 8.23
CA GLY A 29 -11.61 -1.09 7.04
C GLY A 29 -13.02 -0.59 7.37
N TRP A 30 -13.16 0.34 8.31
CA TRP A 30 -14.47 0.80 8.79
C TRP A 30 -15.17 1.75 7.82
N GLN A 31 -14.42 2.41 6.93
CA GLN A 31 -14.93 3.31 5.89
C GLN A 31 -14.46 2.86 4.50
N GLU A 32 -15.21 3.20 3.45
CA GLU A 32 -14.88 2.83 2.06
C GLU A 32 -13.45 3.30 1.72
N GLU A 33 -13.05 4.50 2.17
CA GLU A 33 -11.74 5.07 1.91
C GLU A 33 -10.58 4.31 2.56
N GLN A 34 -10.84 3.57 3.64
CA GLN A 34 -9.86 2.75 4.38
C GLN A 34 -9.70 1.35 3.79
N ILE A 35 -10.56 0.95 2.84
CA ILE A 35 -10.40 -0.32 2.15
C ILE A 35 -9.19 -0.24 1.22
N ILE A 36 -8.22 -1.10 1.49
CA ILE A 36 -7.06 -1.34 0.64
C ILE A 36 -7.55 -2.14 -0.57
N PRO A 37 -7.34 -1.66 -1.80
CA PRO A 37 -7.94 -2.27 -2.98
C PRO A 37 -7.27 -3.60 -3.33
N ALA A 38 -8.02 -4.54 -3.92
CA ALA A 38 -7.49 -5.83 -4.36
C ALA A 38 -6.35 -5.72 -5.39
N CYS A 39 -6.29 -4.60 -6.12
CA CYS A 39 -5.21 -4.27 -7.05
C CYS A 39 -3.98 -3.62 -6.38
N TRP A 40 -3.82 -3.68 -5.05
CA TRP A 40 -2.74 -3.01 -4.31
C TRP A 40 -1.34 -3.27 -4.87
N GLN A 41 -1.09 -4.49 -5.37
CA GLN A 41 0.19 -4.90 -5.98
C GLN A 41 0.56 -4.06 -7.22
N GLN A 42 -0.44 -3.50 -7.89
CA GLN A 42 -0.29 -2.71 -9.11
C GLN A 42 0.01 -1.23 -8.81
N HIS A 43 -0.10 -0.81 -7.54
CA HIS A 43 0.18 0.56 -7.12
C HIS A 43 1.60 0.65 -6.55
N GLN A 44 2.46 1.36 -7.27
CA GLN A 44 3.85 1.55 -6.89
C GLN A 44 3.95 2.18 -5.49
N GLY A 45 4.70 1.52 -4.60
CA GLY A 45 4.93 1.98 -3.23
C GLY A 45 3.99 1.36 -2.18
N LEU A 46 2.78 0.91 -2.55
CA LEU A 46 1.85 0.32 -1.57
C LEU A 46 2.42 -0.95 -0.93
N ALA A 47 3.11 -1.80 -1.69
CA ALA A 47 3.74 -3.00 -1.15
C ALA A 47 4.73 -2.71 -0.01
N CYS A 48 5.56 -1.66 -0.18
CA CYS A 48 6.53 -1.26 0.84
C CYS A 48 5.83 -0.66 2.07
N ASP A 49 4.83 0.19 1.85
CA ASP A 49 4.06 0.82 2.92
C ASP A 49 3.30 -0.23 3.75
N LEU A 50 2.69 -1.23 3.10
CA LEU A 50 2.02 -2.35 3.75
C LEU A 50 2.99 -3.15 4.63
N ALA A 51 4.16 -3.49 4.10
CA ALA A 51 5.19 -4.18 4.87
C ALA A 51 5.60 -3.36 6.09
N ALA A 52 5.81 -2.05 5.94
CA ALA A 52 6.17 -1.15 7.04
C ALA A 52 5.09 -1.10 8.13
N ILE A 53 3.81 -1.03 7.76
CA ILE A 53 2.69 -1.06 8.72
C ILE A 53 2.62 -2.41 9.46
N ALA A 54 2.82 -3.52 8.74
CA ALA A 54 2.80 -4.86 9.34
C ALA A 54 3.95 -5.07 10.33
N PHE A 55 5.20 -4.72 9.95
CA PHE A 55 6.34 -4.79 10.86
C PHE A 55 6.21 -3.83 12.04
N GLY A 56 5.76 -2.60 11.79
CA GLY A 56 5.52 -1.61 12.85
C GLY A 56 4.50 -2.10 13.88
N ARG A 57 3.54 -2.95 13.49
CA ARG A 57 2.62 -3.58 14.45
C ARG A 57 3.34 -4.60 15.33
N LEU A 58 4.18 -5.45 14.75
CA LEU A 58 4.92 -6.45 15.52
C LEU A 58 5.73 -5.76 16.62
N ASP A 59 6.41 -4.66 16.29
CA ASP A 59 7.19 -3.88 17.24
C ASP A 59 6.31 -3.17 18.28
N ALA A 60 5.19 -2.57 17.84
CA ALA A 60 4.31 -1.81 18.73
C ALA A 60 3.66 -2.66 19.84
N TYR A 61 3.54 -3.96 19.61
CA TYR A 61 2.93 -4.91 20.54
C TYR A 61 3.95 -5.89 21.16
N ASN A 62 5.26 -5.74 20.91
CA ASN A 62 6.30 -6.64 21.43
C ASN A 62 7.66 -5.97 21.78
N PRO A 63 8.03 -5.84 23.07
CA PRO A 63 7.18 -5.94 24.26
C PRO A 63 6.22 -4.74 24.31
N PRO A 64 4.97 -4.92 24.77
CA PRO A 64 3.96 -3.87 24.74
C PRO A 64 4.37 -2.74 25.68
N THR A 65 4.89 -1.66 25.09
CA THR A 65 5.25 -0.45 25.82
C THR A 65 4.15 0.58 25.62
N PRO A 66 3.61 1.19 26.69
CA PRO A 66 2.56 2.20 26.57
C PRO A 66 2.97 3.32 25.61
N GLY A 67 2.09 3.67 24.67
CA GLY A 67 2.32 4.71 23.66
C GLY A 67 2.70 4.20 22.28
N TYR A 68 3.34 3.03 22.15
CA TYR A 68 3.71 2.49 20.84
C TYR A 68 2.49 2.02 20.03
N ALA A 69 1.50 1.40 20.67
CA ALA A 69 0.24 1.05 20.01
C ALA A 69 -0.48 2.31 19.49
N GLY A 70 -0.53 3.38 20.29
CA GLY A 70 -1.11 4.67 19.87
C GLY A 70 -0.36 5.25 18.67
N ARG A 71 0.97 5.22 18.70
CA ARG A 71 1.80 5.66 17.58
C ARG A 71 1.55 4.83 16.31
N TRP A 72 1.47 3.51 16.45
CA TRP A 72 1.19 2.62 15.33
C TRP A 72 -0.18 2.92 14.67
N HIS A 73 -1.20 3.24 15.48
CA HIS A 73 -2.49 3.69 14.95
C HIS A 73 -2.37 5.01 14.17
N SER A 74 -1.57 5.98 14.64
CA SER A 74 -1.30 7.20 13.89
C SER A 74 -0.56 6.94 12.58
N ASP A 75 0.42 6.04 12.57
CA ASP A 75 1.15 5.66 11.36
C ASP A 75 0.22 4.94 10.35
N LEU A 76 -0.76 4.16 10.83
CA LEU A 76 -1.80 3.53 10.01
C LEU A 76 -2.75 4.57 9.38
N GLU A 77 -3.16 5.59 10.13
CA GLU A 77 -3.96 6.70 9.60
C GLU A 77 -3.19 7.48 8.52
N ASP A 78 -1.89 7.72 8.75
CA ASP A 78 -0.99 8.34 7.78
C ASP A 78 -0.87 7.49 6.49
N PHE A 79 -0.78 6.18 6.63
CA PHE A 79 -0.81 5.25 5.50
C PHE A 79 -2.12 5.38 4.70
N TYR A 80 -3.28 5.35 5.34
CA TYR A 80 -4.56 5.49 4.63
C TYR A 80 -4.64 6.82 3.90
N ARG A 81 -4.18 7.92 4.51
CA ARG A 81 -4.14 9.23 3.84
C ARG A 81 -3.27 9.20 2.59
N ARG A 82 -2.06 8.66 2.68
CA ARG A 82 -1.16 8.53 1.52
C ARG A 82 -1.76 7.65 0.44
N MET A 83 -2.37 6.53 0.82
CA MET A 83 -3.07 5.63 -0.11
C MET A 83 -4.20 6.36 -0.83
N ILE A 84 -5.08 7.05 -0.09
CA ILE A 84 -6.18 7.84 -0.67
C ILE A 84 -5.64 8.88 -1.65
N THR A 85 -4.60 9.62 -1.27
CA THR A 85 -3.95 10.59 -2.16
C THR A 85 -3.35 9.93 -3.40
N ALA A 86 -2.69 8.78 -3.26
CA ALA A 86 -2.08 8.06 -4.37
C ALA A 86 -3.10 7.48 -5.34
N LEU A 87 -4.27 7.06 -4.84
CA LEU A 87 -5.35 6.53 -5.65
C LEU A 87 -6.13 7.62 -6.40
N GLY A 88 -6.19 8.84 -5.87
CA GLY A 88 -6.88 9.99 -6.48
C GLY A 88 -8.36 9.71 -6.79
N ASP A 89 -8.88 10.34 -7.84
CA ASP A 89 -10.29 10.21 -8.26
C ASP A 89 -10.65 8.78 -8.68
N ALA A 90 -9.68 8.01 -9.18
CA ALA A 90 -9.84 6.61 -9.54
C ALA A 90 -9.95 5.68 -8.31
N GLY A 91 -9.70 6.19 -7.10
CA GLY A 91 -9.69 5.38 -5.88
C GLY A 91 -11.03 4.74 -5.55
N ARG A 92 -12.15 5.35 -5.94
CA ARG A 92 -13.47 4.73 -5.76
C ARG A 92 -13.63 3.49 -6.65
N ASP A 93 -13.15 3.57 -7.88
CA ASP A 93 -13.23 2.49 -8.87
C ASP A 93 -12.25 1.36 -8.55
N CYS A 94 -11.02 1.68 -8.10
CA CYS A 94 -10.05 0.69 -7.64
C CYS A 94 -10.58 -0.19 -6.51
N ARG A 95 -11.29 0.41 -5.53
CA ARG A 95 -11.81 -0.32 -4.36
C ARG A 95 -13.01 -1.21 -4.69
N ARG A 96 -13.72 -0.91 -5.77
CA ARG A 96 -14.83 -1.73 -6.31
C ARG A 96 -14.35 -2.79 -7.30
N GLY A 97 -13.05 -2.85 -7.57
CA GLY A 97 -12.47 -3.74 -8.59
C GLY A 97 -12.85 -3.36 -10.02
N ALA A 98 -13.31 -2.12 -10.24
CA ALA A 98 -13.88 -1.67 -11.50
C ALA A 98 -13.02 -0.57 -12.15
N HIS A 99 -11.73 -0.81 -12.41
CA HIS A 99 -10.88 0.19 -13.06
C HIS A 99 -10.25 -0.28 -14.39
N THR A 100 -9.98 0.69 -15.27
CA THR A 100 -9.02 0.57 -16.37
C THR A 100 -7.72 1.23 -15.94
N ARG A 101 -6.61 0.48 -16.02
CA ARG A 101 -5.25 0.91 -15.65
C ARG A 101 -4.92 2.28 -16.27
N PRO A 102 -4.39 3.29 -15.54
CA PRO A 102 -3.53 4.28 -16.16
C PRO A 102 -2.31 3.49 -16.63
N SER A 103 -2.22 3.22 -17.93
CA SER A 103 -1.16 2.38 -18.49
C SER A 103 0.20 2.83 -17.93
N GLU A 104 1.11 1.89 -17.66
CA GLU A 104 2.50 2.21 -17.29
C GLU A 104 3.12 3.28 -18.20
N TYR A 105 2.64 3.32 -19.45
CA TYR A 105 3.00 4.30 -20.46
C TYR A 105 2.61 5.74 -20.08
N ALA A 106 1.51 5.98 -19.39
CA ALA A 106 1.10 7.32 -18.97
C ALA A 106 2.06 7.93 -17.93
N LEU A 107 2.57 7.12 -16.98
CA LEU A 107 3.55 7.59 -15.98
C LEU A 107 4.95 7.76 -16.57
N LYS A 108 5.41 6.82 -17.41
CA LYS A 108 6.70 6.93 -18.11
C LYS A 108 6.73 8.15 -19.05
N ALA A 109 5.65 8.42 -19.78
CA ALA A 109 5.57 9.56 -20.69
C ALA A 109 5.67 10.92 -19.96
N VAL A 110 5.03 11.05 -18.79
CA VAL A 110 5.15 12.26 -17.96
C VAL A 110 6.58 12.43 -17.42
N GLN A 111 7.19 11.35 -16.96
CA GLN A 111 8.55 11.37 -16.42
C GLN A 111 9.61 11.72 -17.49
N THR A 112 9.47 11.17 -18.71
CA THR A 112 10.31 11.53 -19.85
C THR A 112 10.13 13.00 -20.25
N THR A 113 8.90 13.51 -20.20
CA THR A 113 8.60 14.91 -20.53
C THR A 113 9.21 15.89 -19.51
N ILE A 114 9.24 15.54 -18.23
CA ILE A 114 9.87 16.35 -17.18
C ILE A 114 11.39 16.36 -17.34
N MET A 115 12.02 15.22 -17.64
CA MET A 115 13.47 15.13 -17.85
C MET A 115 13.93 15.83 -19.13
N ALA A 116 13.10 15.88 -20.17
CA ALA A 116 13.39 16.58 -21.43
C ALA A 116 13.25 18.11 -21.35
N ARG A 117 12.71 18.66 -20.25
CA ARG A 117 12.55 20.10 -20.01
C ARG A 117 13.65 20.70 -19.10
N ARG A 118 14.64 19.89 -18.69
CA ARG A 118 15.85 20.32 -18.01
C ARG A 118 17.02 20.29 -18.97
#